data_AF-A0A9E5RY31-F1
#
_entry.id   AF-A0A9E5RY31-F1
#
_cell.length_a   1.000
_cell.length_b   1.000
_cell.length_c   1.000
_cell.angle_alpha   90.00
_cell.angle_beta   90.00
_cell.angle_gamma   90.00
#
_symmetry.space_group_name_H-M   'P 1'
#
loop_
_entity.id
_entity.type
_entity.pdbx_description
1 polymer ?
#
loop_
_entity_poly.entity_id
_entity_poly.type
_entity_poly.pdbx_seq_one_letter_code
_entity_poly.pdbx_strand_id
1 'polypeptide(L)'
;MSRLVPFSFVAVLAADFGAVECCWRESDVSFSGFVAEVWFESLPSGFASRWAAVVGRSVRVRSFSSGVPARFCVSVPVSVPAGEVRLGWVSRGSRVRLVR
;
A
#
# COMPACT_ATOMS: atom_id res chain seq x y z
N MET A 1 3.04 -19.20 -6.02
CA MET A 1 3.88 -18.58 -4.97
C MET A 1 3.74 -17.05 -5.04
N SER A 2 3.15 -16.40 -4.04
CA SER A 2 3.08 -14.94 -3.98
C SER A 2 4.47 -14.39 -3.66
N ARG A 3 5.26 -14.06 -4.69
CA ARG A 3 6.41 -13.16 -4.52
C ARG A 3 5.89 -11.86 -3.90
N LEU A 4 6.23 -11.61 -2.64
CA LEU A 4 5.98 -10.36 -1.94
C LEU A 4 6.93 -9.30 -2.50
N VAL A 5 6.44 -8.08 -2.64
CA VAL A 5 7.24 -6.94 -3.12
C VAL A 5 7.66 -6.09 -1.92
N PRO A 6 8.89 -5.60 -1.82
CA PRO A 6 9.30 -4.75 -0.70
C PRO A 6 8.41 -3.50 -0.57
N PHE A 7 7.98 -3.16 0.64
CA PHE A 7 7.17 -1.95 0.87
C PHE A 7 7.86 -0.69 0.34
N SER A 8 9.16 -0.54 0.55
CA SER A 8 9.95 0.61 0.07
C SER A 8 9.86 0.79 -1.44
N PHE A 9 9.90 -0.30 -2.20
CA PHE A 9 9.69 -0.26 -3.65
C PHE A 9 8.28 0.25 -4.00
N VAL A 10 7.25 -0.25 -3.32
CA VAL A 10 5.87 0.21 -3.55
C VAL A 10 5.72 1.69 -3.20
N ALA A 11 6.32 2.14 -2.11
CA ALA A 11 6.27 3.54 -1.68
C ALA A 11 6.96 4.48 -2.66
N VAL A 12 8.15 4.13 -3.16
CA VAL A 12 8.86 4.91 -4.18
C VAL A 12 8.05 4.97 -5.47
N LEU A 13 7.61 3.81 -5.96
CA LEU A 13 6.79 3.75 -7.18
C LEU A 13 5.49 4.56 -7.03
N ALA A 14 4.81 4.44 -5.88
CA ALA A 14 3.58 5.17 -5.62
C ALA A 14 3.80 6.69 -5.60
N ALA A 15 4.91 7.15 -5.01
CA ALA A 15 5.26 8.57 -4.98
C ALA A 15 5.47 9.14 -6.38
N ASP A 16 6.10 8.39 -7.30
CA ASP A 16 6.30 8.80 -8.70
C ASP A 16 4.97 9.03 -9.45
N PHE A 17 3.89 8.39 -9.00
CA PHE A 17 2.55 8.53 -9.56
C PHE A 17 1.61 9.41 -8.72
N GLY A 18 2.16 10.22 -7.79
CA GLY A 18 1.38 11.19 -7.03
C GLY A 18 0.48 10.59 -5.96
N ALA A 19 0.88 9.46 -5.36
CA ALA A 19 0.21 8.95 -4.17
C ALA A 19 0.29 9.97 -3.03
N VAL A 20 -0.84 10.28 -2.40
CA VAL A 20 -0.92 11.24 -1.29
C VAL A 20 -0.64 10.61 0.06
N GLU A 21 -0.84 9.30 0.17
CA GLU A 21 -0.48 8.53 1.36
C GLU A 21 -0.11 7.10 0.92
N CYS A 22 0.95 6.56 1.51
CA CYS A 22 1.34 5.17 1.34
C CYS A 22 1.74 4.63 2.70
N CYS A 23 0.92 3.73 3.25
CA CYS A 23 1.18 3.07 4.53
C CYS A 23 1.11 1.56 4.36
N TRP A 24 1.69 0.81 5.29
CA TRP A 24 1.48 -0.63 5.35
C TRP A 24 0.68 -0.97 6.61
N ARG A 25 -0.03 -2.09 6.54
CA ARG A 25 -0.71 -2.68 7.69
C ARG A 25 -0.66 -4.20 7.61
N GLU A 26 -0.82 -4.84 8.75
CA GLU A 26 -1.07 -6.28 8.80
C GLU A 26 -2.44 -6.59 8.16
N SER A 27 -2.52 -7.71 7.46
CA SER A 27 -3.73 -8.09 6.72
C SER A 27 -4.25 -9.45 7.13
N ASP A 28 -5.24 -9.45 8.03
CA ASP A 28 -5.89 -10.67 8.53
C ASP A 28 -6.63 -11.48 7.47
N VAL A 29 -7.09 -10.84 6.37
CA VAL A 29 -8.10 -11.42 5.46
C VAL A 29 -7.49 -12.15 4.25
N SER A 30 -6.19 -12.01 3.98
CA SER A 30 -5.65 -12.55 2.72
C SER A 30 -4.20 -13.02 2.71
N PHE A 31 -3.37 -12.71 3.70
CA PHE A 31 -1.96 -13.09 3.68
C PHE A 31 -1.42 -13.23 5.11
N SER A 32 -0.61 -14.24 5.38
CA SER A 32 0.25 -14.31 6.56
C SER A 32 1.37 -13.27 6.46
N GLY A 33 1.01 -11.97 6.43
CA GLY A 33 1.94 -10.87 6.18
C GLY A 33 1.27 -9.50 6.05
N PHE A 34 1.94 -8.60 5.32
CA PHE A 34 1.61 -7.18 5.27
C PHE A 34 1.03 -6.77 3.91
N VAL A 35 0.21 -5.71 3.92
CA VAL A 35 -0.28 -5.03 2.71
C VAL A 35 0.09 -3.56 2.76
N ALA A 36 0.52 -3.02 1.62
CA ALA A 36 0.60 -1.59 1.40
C ALA A 36 -0.78 -1.07 0.98
N GLU A 37 -1.25 -0.03 1.64
CA GLU A 37 -2.38 0.79 1.23
C GLU A 37 -1.86 2.09 0.63
N VAL A 38 -2.07 2.23 -0.67
CA VAL A 38 -1.63 3.37 -1.46
C VAL A 38 -2.84 4.20 -1.83
N TRP A 39 -2.83 5.48 -1.46
CA TRP A 39 -3.96 6.37 -1.58
C TRP A 39 -3.71 7.45 -2.63
N PHE A 40 -4.73 7.70 -3.44
CA PHE A 40 -4.71 8.68 -4.53
C PHE A 40 -5.97 9.54 -4.50
N GLU A 41 -5.85 10.80 -4.93
CA GLU A 41 -7.01 11.71 -5.07
C GLU A 41 -7.84 11.39 -6.31
N SER A 42 -7.19 10.88 -7.36
CA SER A 42 -7.79 10.48 -8.63
C SER A 42 -7.57 9.00 -8.92
N LEU A 43 -8.28 8.47 -9.92
CA LEU A 43 -8.17 7.06 -10.30
C LEU A 43 -6.73 6.76 -10.78
N PRO A 44 -5.99 5.84 -10.12
CA PRO A 44 -4.56 5.66 -10.36
C PRO A 44 -4.28 4.71 -11.54
N SER A 45 -4.77 5.06 -12.73
CA SER A 45 -4.59 4.24 -13.95
C SER A 45 -3.12 4.05 -14.32
N GLY A 46 -2.33 5.13 -14.31
CA GLY A 46 -0.90 5.09 -14.62
C GLY A 46 -0.11 4.18 -13.67
N PHE A 47 -0.38 4.29 -12.36
CA PHE A 47 0.20 3.41 -11.36
C PHE A 47 -0.20 1.94 -11.61
N ALA A 48 -1.49 1.67 -11.84
CA ALA A 48 -1.97 0.30 -12.06
C ALA A 48 -1.33 -0.34 -13.31
N SER A 49 -1.22 0.41 -14.41
CA SER A 49 -0.55 -0.04 -15.63
C SER A 49 0.94 -0.29 -15.42
N ARG A 50 1.65 0.63 -14.76
CA ARG A 50 3.08 0.47 -14.48
C ARG A 50 3.34 -0.70 -13.53
N TRP A 51 2.52 -0.84 -12.50
CA TRP A 51 2.55 -1.97 -11.58
C TRP A 51 2.39 -3.29 -12.32
N ALA A 52 1.39 -3.40 -13.19
CA ALA A 52 1.17 -4.60 -13.99
C ALA A 52 2.37 -4.91 -14.89
N ALA A 53 3.01 -3.90 -15.48
CA ALA A 53 4.19 -4.08 -16.32
C ALA A 53 5.44 -4.53 -15.54
N VAL A 54 5.68 -3.97 -14.35
CA VAL A 54 6.90 -4.26 -13.56
C VAL A 54 6.75 -5.51 -12.71
N VAL A 55 5.59 -5.70 -12.09
CA VAL A 55 5.34 -6.79 -11.14
C VAL A 55 4.60 -7.97 -11.80
N GLY A 56 4.01 -7.76 -12.97
CA GLY A 56 3.27 -8.80 -13.70
C GLY A 56 1.94 -9.16 -13.04
N ARG A 57 1.31 -8.24 -12.32
CA ARG A 57 0.07 -8.49 -11.55
C ARG A 57 -0.90 -7.33 -11.63
N SER A 58 -2.19 -7.65 -11.69
CA SER A 58 -3.24 -6.64 -11.52
C SER A 58 -3.38 -6.24 -10.04
N VAL A 59 -3.77 -4.99 -9.80
CA VAL A 59 -4.08 -4.47 -8.47
C VAL A 59 -5.55 -4.15 -8.33
N ARG A 60 -6.10 -4.36 -7.14
CA ARG A 60 -7.46 -3.96 -6.84
C ARG A 60 -7.46 -2.52 -6.34
N VAL A 61 -8.18 -1.66 -7.07
CA VAL A 61 -8.47 -0.28 -6.66
C VAL A 61 -9.84 -0.26 -5.98
N ARG A 62 -9.92 0.33 -4.79
CA ARG A 62 -11.16 0.61 -4.07
C ARG A 62 -11.41 2.11 -4.10
N SER A 63 -12.66 2.51 -4.31
CA SER A 63 -13.09 3.91 -4.25
C SER A 63 -13.85 4.14 -2.95
N PHE A 64 -13.57 5.25 -2.28
CA PHE A 64 -14.21 5.70 -1.06
C PHE A 64 -14.91 7.03 -1.35
N SER A 65 -16.23 7.05 -1.15
CA SER A 65 -17.07 8.23 -1.41
C SER A 65 -16.90 9.32 -0.35
N SER A 66 -16.44 8.97 0.85
CA SER A 66 -16.21 9.89 1.97
C SER A 66 -14.77 9.76 2.49
N GLY A 67 -13.96 10.79 2.21
CA GLY A 67 -12.56 10.85 2.59
C GLY A 67 -11.86 11.95 1.81
N VAL A 68 -11.64 13.11 2.46
CA VAL A 68 -10.74 14.14 1.94
C VAL A 68 -9.41 13.94 2.65
N PRO A 69 -8.25 13.95 1.95
CA PRO A 69 -8.07 14.27 0.53
C PRO A 69 -8.10 13.08 -0.45
N ALA A 70 -7.90 11.83 -0.01
CA ALA A 70 -7.77 10.68 -0.92
C ALA A 70 -9.06 9.87 -1.09
N ARG A 71 -9.42 9.54 -2.33
CA ARG A 71 -10.65 8.81 -2.69
C ARG A 71 -10.41 7.40 -3.21
N PHE A 72 -9.21 7.09 -3.67
CA PHE A 72 -8.88 5.79 -4.24
C PHE A 72 -7.78 5.13 -3.43
N CYS A 73 -8.00 3.88 -3.04
CA CYS A 73 -7.04 3.08 -2.29
C CYS A 73 -6.69 1.83 -3.10
N VAL A 74 -5.40 1.57 -3.27
CA VAL A 74 -4.86 0.34 -3.83
C VAL A 74 -4.27 -0.49 -2.71
N SER A 75 -4.66 -1.76 -2.62
CA SER A 75 -4.06 -2.71 -1.66
C SER A 75 -3.13 -3.68 -2.37
N VAL A 76 -1.89 -3.75 -1.91
CA VAL A 76 -0.83 -4.55 -2.52
C VAL A 76 -0.15 -5.41 -1.45
N PRO A 77 -0.03 -6.75 -1.63
CA PRO A 77 0.75 -7.58 -0.72
C PRO A 77 2.24 -7.21 -0.76
N VAL A 78 2.83 -6.97 0.39
CA VAL A 78 4.23 -6.53 0.52
C VAL A 78 5.01 -7.33 1.55
N SER A 79 6.33 -7.35 1.39
CA SER A 79 7.25 -7.71 2.46
C SER A 79 7.73 -6.44 3.15
N VAL A 80 7.75 -6.48 4.48
CA VAL A 80 8.33 -5.43 5.32
C VAL A 80 9.55 -6.05 6.03
N PRO A 81 10.77 -5.53 5.83
CA PRO A 81 11.96 -6.08 6.49
C PRO A 81 11.81 -6.08 8.02
N ALA A 82 12.25 -7.15 8.67
CA ALA A 82 12.32 -7.26 10.12
C ALA A 82 13.35 -6.23 10.66
N GLY A 83 12.88 -5.01 10.91
CA GLY A 83 13.72 -3.86 11.28
C GLY A 83 13.08 -2.52 10.89
N GLU A 84 12.28 -2.49 9.82
CA GLU A 84 11.41 -1.35 9.47
C GLU A 84 10.06 -1.40 10.21
N VAL A 85 9.78 -2.53 10.85
CA VAL A 85 8.58 -2.77 11.67
C VAL A 85 8.83 -2.26 13.09
N ARG A 86 8.46 -1.02 13.39
CA ARG A 86 8.14 -0.64 14.77
C ARG A 86 6.69 -1.02 15.03
N LEU A 87 6.48 -2.21 15.60
CA LEU A 87 5.19 -2.58 16.18
C LEU A 87 4.91 -1.62 17.34
N GLY A 88 4.18 -0.54 17.06
CA GLY A 88 3.43 0.14 18.11
C GLY A 88 2.43 -0.85 18.72
N TRP A 89 2.02 -0.60 19.96
CA TRP A 89 1.05 -1.43 20.67
C TRP A 89 -0.11 -1.83 19.74
N VAL A 90 -0.41 -3.12 19.71
CA VAL A 90 -1.37 -3.75 18.81
C VAL A 90 -2.74 -3.10 18.99
N SER A 91 -3.02 -2.10 18.17
CA SER A 91 -4.36 -1.53 18.06
C SER A 91 -4.82 -1.81 16.64
N ARG A 92 -5.68 -2.82 16.52
CA ARG A 92 -6.44 -3.14 15.29
C ARG A 92 -6.83 -1.83 14.57
N GLY A 93 -6.37 -1.67 13.33
CA GLY A 93 -6.71 -0.50 12.51
C GLY A 93 -5.87 0.76 12.72
N SER A 94 -4.76 0.70 13.45
CA SER A 94 -3.90 1.86 13.65
C SER A 94 -3.06 2.15 12.40
N ARG A 95 -3.30 3.31 11.79
CA ARG A 95 -2.46 3.87 10.74
C ARG A 95 -1.06 4.10 11.30
N VAL A 96 -0.10 3.29 10.86
CA VAL A 96 1.30 3.38 11.28
C VAL A 96 1.89 4.68 10.75
N ARG A 97 2.29 5.60 11.63
CA ARG A 97 2.98 6.85 11.26
C ARG A 97 4.49 6.62 11.23
N LEU A 98 5.13 6.99 10.13
CA LEU A 98 6.59 7.11 10.00
C LEU A 98 7.09 8.24 10.91
N VAL A 99 8.01 7.94 11.81
CA VAL A 99 8.75 8.93 12.62
C VAL A 99 10.10 9.11 11.94
N ARG A 100 10.40 10.34 11.53
CA ARG A 100 11.74 10.75 11.07
C ARG A 100 12.69 10.86 12.27
#